data_AF-F9Q9U2-F1
#
_entry.id   AF-F9Q9U2-F1
#
_cell.length_a   1.000
_cell.length_b   1.000
_cell.length_c   1.000
_cell.angle_alpha   90.00
_cell.angle_beta   90.00
_cell.angle_gamma   90.00
#
_symmetry.space_group_name_H-M   'P 1'
#
loop_
_entity.id
_entity.type
_entity.pdbx_description
1 polymer ?
#
loop_
_entity_poly.entity_id
_entity_poly.type
_entity_poly.pdbx_seq_one_letter_code
_entity_poly.pdbx_strand_id
1 'polypeptide(L)' 'MIAATVEDAMADIALIFHWQPQAFEQMTFAELMTWREKARERNETEND' A
#
# COMPACT_ATOMS: atom_id res chain seq x y z
N MET A 1 11.88 6.37 16.24
CA MET A 1 12.03 5.71 14.93
C MET A 1 10.80 4.83 14.73
N ILE A 2 9.76 5.39 14.12
CA ILE A 2 8.57 4.63 13.74
C ILE A 2 8.95 3.80 12.52
N ALA A 3 9.31 2.54 12.74
CA ALA A 3 9.42 1.59 11.64
C ALA A 3 8.00 1.43 11.09
N ALA A 4 7.77 1.91 9.86
CA ALA A 4 6.51 1.75 9.16
C ALA A 4 6.11 0.26 9.22
N THR A 5 5.09 -0.06 10.02
CA THR A 5 4.59 -1.41 10.19
C THR A 5 3.80 -1.82 8.95
N VAL A 6 3.51 -3.12 8.83
CA VAL A 6 2.68 -3.67 7.75
C VAL A 6 1.33 -2.92 7.65
N GLU A 7 0.82 -2.43 8.77
CA GLU A 7 -0.41 -1.64 8.87
C GLU A 7 -0.32 -0.29 8.15
N ASP A 8 0.82 0.40 8.27
CA ASP A 8 1.10 1.66 7.57
C ASP A 8 1.13 1.44 6.04
N ALA A 9 1.79 0.36 5.61
CA ALA A 9 1.82 -0.04 4.21
C ALA A 9 0.42 -0.40 3.68
N MET A 10 -0.39 -1.12 4.45
CA MET A 10 -1.77 -1.46 4.07
C MET A 10 -2.64 -0.20 3.99
N ALA A 11 -2.46 0.77 4.89
CA ALA A 11 -3.18 2.03 4.88
C ALA A 11 -2.84 2.89 3.65
N ASP A 12 -1.56 3.00 3.29
CA ASP A 12 -1.12 3.68 2.06
C ASP A 12 -1.74 3.07 0.80
N ILE A 13 -1.70 1.73 0.70
CA ILE A 13 -2.29 1.03 -0.44
C ILE A 13 -3.81 1.21 -0.47
N ALA A 14 -4.48 1.09 0.67
CA ALA A 14 -5.93 1.26 0.77
C ALA A 14 -6.37 2.68 0.39
N LEU A 15 -5.57 3.70 0.75
CA LEU A 15 -5.86 5.09 0.43
C LEU A 15 -5.68 5.39 -1.06
N ILE A 16 -4.59 4.91 -1.68
CA ILE A 16 -4.27 5.20 -3.07
C ILE A 16 -5.08 4.36 -4.05
N PHE A 17 -5.38 3.10 -3.70
CA PHE A 17 -6.10 2.17 -4.57
C PHE A 17 -7.57 1.98 -4.18
N HIS A 18 -8.04 2.61 -3.10
CA HIS A 18 -9.39 2.45 -2.56
C HIS A 18 -9.79 0.97 -2.36
N TRP A 19 -8.83 0.15 -1.96
CA TRP A 19 -9.03 -1.29 -1.79
C TRP A 19 -9.79 -1.65 -0.52
N GLN A 20 -10.59 -2.71 -0.62
CA GLN A 20 -11.33 -3.25 0.52
C GLN A 20 -10.45 -4.19 1.36
N PRO A 21 -10.72 -4.34 2.68
CA PRO A 21 -9.97 -5.24 3.57
C PRO A 21 -9.81 -6.67 3.04
N GLN A 22 -10.83 -7.16 2.33
CA GLN A 22 -10.85 -8.49 1.72
C GLN A 22 -9.79 -8.68 0.63
N ALA A 23 -9.32 -7.60 0.00
CA ALA A 23 -8.24 -7.66 -0.99
C ALA A 23 -6.90 -7.96 -0.31
N PHE A 24 -6.67 -7.44 0.90
CA PHE A 24 -5.47 -7.71 1.68
C PHE A 24 -5.42 -9.13 2.23
N GLU A 25 -6.57 -9.73 2.56
CA GLU A 25 -6.64 -11.13 3.00
C GLU A 25 -6.36 -12.14 1.88
N GLN A 26 -6.62 -11.76 0.63
CA GLN A 26 -6.36 -12.60 -0.54
C GLN A 26 -4.92 -12.47 -1.05
N MET A 27 -4.19 -11.43 -0.62
CA MET A 27 -2.83 -11.14 -1.08
C MET A 27 -1.78 -11.64 -0.10
N THR A 28 -0.67 -12.13 -0.65
CA THR A 28 0.48 -12.52 0.17
C THR A 28 1.26 -11.30 0.66
N PHE A 29 2.05 -11.47 1.72
CA PHE A 29 2.91 -10.41 2.26
C PHE A 29 3.88 -9.82 1.21
N ALA A 30 4.34 -10.64 0.27
CA ALA A 30 5.19 -10.20 -0.83
C ALA A 30 4.44 -9.25 -1.79
N GLU A 31 3.19 -9.58 -2.12
CA GLU A 31 2.34 -8.72 -2.96
C GLU A 31 2.03 -7.39 -2.27
N LEU A 32 1.72 -7.40 -0.97
CA LEU A 32 1.55 -6.17 -0.18
C LEU A 32 2.74 -5.23 -0.30
N MET A 33 3.96 -5.76 -0.17
CA MET A 33 5.19 -4.97 -0.33
C MET A 33 5.34 -4.40 -1.74
N THR A 34 4.99 -5.16 -2.79
CA THR A 34 4.99 -4.68 -4.18
C THR A 34 3.93 -3.59 -4.41
N TRP A 35 2.73 -3.74 -3.86
CA TRP A 35 1.67 -2.75 -4.00
C TRP A 35 1.97 -1.47 -3.23
N ARG A 36 2.67 -1.56 -2.11
CA ARG A 36 3.17 -0.38 -1.38
C ARG A 36 4.12 0.45 -2.27
N GLU A 37 5.03 -0.20 -2.97
CA GLU A 37 5.96 0.49 -3.88
C GLU A 37 5.21 1.18 -5.03
N LYS A 38 4.24 0.49 -5.63
CA LYS A 38 3.36 1.07 -6.65
C LYS A 38 2.51 2.24 -6.15
N ALA A 39 2.02 2.15 -4.90
CA ALA A 39 1.25 3.21 -4.27
C ALA A 39 2.11 4.48 -4.15
N ARG A 40 3.35 4.30 -3.70
CA ARG A 40 4.34 5.39 -3.61
C ARG A 40 4.65 6.01 -4.97
N GLU A 41 4.94 5.20 -5.99
CA GLU A 41 5.19 5.70 -7.35
C GLU A 41 4.02 6.53 -7.90
N ARG A 42 2.77 6.10 -7.62
CA ARG A 42 1.57 6.86 -8.01
C ARG A 42 1.45 8.19 -7.29
N ASN A 43 1.69 8.22 -5.98
CA ASN A 43 1.62 9.45 -5.20
C ASN A 43 2.63 10.51 -5.67
N GLU A 44 3.82 10.06 -6.10
CA GLU A 44 4.85 10.94 -6.65
C GLU A 44 4.50 11.42 -8.07
N THR A 45 3.79 10.59 -8.86
CA THR A 45 3.38 10.93 -10.23
C THR A 45 2.18 11.88 -10.27
N GLU A 46 1.27 11.81 -9.29
CA GLU A 46 0.02 12.61 -9.29
C GLU A 46 0.23 14.07 -8.82
N ASN A 47 1.43 14.41 -8.34
CA ASN A 47 1.81 15.77 -7.89
C ASN A 47 2.66 16.57 -8.91
N ASP A 48 2.82 16.11 -10.16
CA ASP A 48 3.50 16.86 -11.25
C ASP A 48 2.52 17.61 -12.18
#